data_AF-A0A401Q2K0-F1
#
_entry.id   AF-A0A401Q2K0-F1
#
_cell.length_a   1.000
_cell.length_b   1.000
_cell.length_c   1.000
_cell.angle_alpha   90.00
_cell.angle_beta   90.00
_cell.angle_gamma   90.00
#
_symmetry.space_group_name_H-M   'P 1'
#
loop_
_entity.id
_entity.type
_entity.pdbx_description
1 polymer ?
#
loop_
_entity_poly.entity_id
_entity_poly.type
_entity_poly.pdbx_seq_one_letter_code
_entity_poly.pdbx_strand_id
1 'polypeptide(L)'
;AAGLHPTADQIEMFAYQLPDATLSNLIDIFVSLSQVDGLYFVCNIDDFKFLADMIQHIPLNLRVRYVFCTAPINRKHPFVCTSFLKFARQFSRNEPLTFNWLCRHINWPLTPPKNIKDLVHLEAVHDVLDLYLWLSYRFMDMFPDVNHVRDIQTELDSIIQIGVKNITRLIRASDSISTAATTGFDDVPVRGRIRTNGRINMEGTNTKDQVFSGSRRIRGSKALGYKAVVCKAGTSQRAGDSLSTRLVQQGHLTAELLQQLQEEWSASQVHGPQAQRDSVAQDRDKSTSKGLRKKKK
;
A
#
# COMPACT_ATOMS: atom_id res chain seq x y z
N ALA A 1 18.65 -17.67 11.54
CA ALA A 1 19.59 -16.94 10.67
C ALA A 1 19.45 -15.45 10.93
N ALA A 2 20.52 -14.67 10.81
CA ALA A 2 20.54 -13.23 11.05
C ALA A 2 20.67 -12.44 9.72
N GLY A 3 19.97 -11.32 9.60
CA GLY A 3 19.97 -10.49 8.39
C GLY A 3 21.15 -9.50 8.38
N LEU A 4 21.81 -9.38 7.23
CA LEU A 4 22.87 -8.40 6.96
C LEU A 4 22.40 -7.42 5.89
N HIS A 5 22.80 -6.15 6.01
CA HIS A 5 22.49 -5.12 5.03
C HIS A 5 23.79 -4.45 4.53
N PRO A 6 23.90 -4.10 3.23
CA PRO A 6 25.08 -3.41 2.71
C PRO A 6 25.29 -2.10 3.45
N THR A 7 26.51 -1.80 3.92
CA THR A 7 26.80 -0.51 4.57
C THR A 7 27.00 0.58 3.52
N ALA A 8 26.82 1.83 3.92
CA ALA A 8 27.04 2.95 3.00
C ALA A 8 28.48 2.98 2.45
N ASP A 9 29.47 2.69 3.30
CA ASP A 9 30.88 2.72 2.91
C ASP A 9 31.21 1.60 1.91
N GLN A 10 30.58 0.43 2.04
CA GLN A 10 30.67 -0.66 1.06
C GLN A 10 30.11 -0.25 -0.31
N ILE A 11 28.94 0.40 -0.31
CA ILE A 11 28.31 0.85 -1.56
C ILE A 11 29.08 2.02 -2.18
N GLU A 12 29.66 2.91 -1.37
CA GLU A 12 30.53 3.98 -1.83
C GLU A 12 31.79 3.45 -2.52
N MET A 13 32.40 2.39 -1.96
CA MET A 13 33.53 1.70 -2.60
C MET A 13 33.16 1.16 -3.99
N PHE A 14 31.97 0.56 -4.13
CA PHE A 14 31.48 0.07 -5.43
C PHE A 14 31.21 1.21 -6.42
N ALA A 15 30.66 2.32 -5.95
CA ALA A 15 30.40 3.48 -6.79
C ALA A 15 31.69 4.11 -7.34
N TYR A 16 32.80 4.06 -6.60
CA TYR A 16 34.11 4.50 -7.13
C TYR A 16 34.60 3.63 -8.30
N GLN A 17 34.30 2.33 -8.27
CA GLN A 17 34.67 1.40 -9.34
C GLN A 17 33.69 1.45 -10.52
N LEU A 18 32.44 1.84 -10.27
CA LEU A 18 31.34 1.87 -11.24
C LEU A 18 30.61 3.23 -11.18
N PRO A 19 31.23 4.32 -11.64
CA PRO A 19 30.71 5.68 -11.45
C PRO A 19 29.40 5.95 -12.21
N ASP A 20 29.17 5.25 -13.32
CA ASP A 20 27.97 5.44 -14.16
C ASP A 20 26.80 4.54 -13.74
N ALA A 21 26.99 3.65 -12.77
CA ALA A 21 25.94 2.77 -12.29
C ALA A 21 24.96 3.51 -11.38
N THR A 22 23.66 3.23 -11.55
CA THR A 22 22.63 3.77 -10.64
C THR A 22 22.76 3.13 -9.26
N LEU A 23 22.30 3.83 -8.22
CA LEU A 23 22.34 3.28 -6.85
C LEU A 23 21.56 1.95 -6.74
N SER A 24 20.42 1.84 -7.42
CA SER A 24 19.63 0.59 -7.48
C SER A 24 20.45 -0.56 -8.09
N ASN A 25 21.13 -0.29 -9.22
CA ASN A 25 21.99 -1.28 -9.88
C ASN A 25 23.24 -1.63 -9.04
N LEU A 26 23.85 -0.66 -8.36
CA LEU A 26 24.98 -0.90 -7.46
C LEU A 26 24.60 -1.87 -6.33
N ILE A 27 23.39 -1.73 -5.78
CA ILE A 27 22.88 -2.63 -4.75
C ILE A 27 22.68 -4.04 -5.32
N ASP A 28 22.09 -4.18 -6.51
CA ASP A 28 21.91 -5.50 -7.14
C ASP A 28 23.26 -6.18 -7.43
N ILE A 29 24.24 -5.43 -7.94
CA ILE A 29 25.61 -5.93 -8.14
C ILE A 29 26.22 -6.36 -6.80
N PHE A 30 26.11 -5.52 -5.76
CA PHE A 30 26.65 -5.83 -4.44
C PHE A 30 26.06 -7.12 -3.88
N VAL A 31 24.73 -7.27 -3.91
CA VAL A 31 24.07 -8.49 -3.42
C VAL A 31 24.48 -9.71 -4.24
N SER A 32 24.60 -9.57 -5.56
CA SER A 32 25.04 -10.68 -6.43
C SER A 32 26.47 -11.16 -6.16
N LEU A 33 27.35 -10.27 -5.72
CA LEU A 33 28.76 -10.57 -5.42
C LEU A 33 29.00 -10.90 -3.94
N SER A 34 28.06 -10.54 -3.07
CA SER A 34 28.18 -10.77 -1.62
C SER A 34 28.16 -12.27 -1.29
N GLN A 35 29.08 -12.68 -0.42
CA GLN A 35 29.13 -14.04 0.13
C GLN A 35 28.88 -13.93 1.64
N VAL A 36 27.99 -14.77 2.14
CA VAL A 36 27.61 -14.80 3.56
C VAL A 36 27.67 -16.24 4.07
N ASP A 37 28.11 -16.41 5.32
CA ASP A 37 28.09 -17.72 5.97
C ASP A 37 26.65 -18.21 6.16
N GLY A 38 26.44 -19.53 6.24
CA GLY A 38 25.10 -20.14 6.27
C GLY A 38 24.19 -19.75 7.45
N LEU A 39 24.71 -19.03 8.46
CA LEU A 39 23.92 -18.47 9.56
C LEU A 39 23.36 -17.08 9.25
N TYR A 40 23.80 -16.46 8.15
CA TYR A 40 23.44 -15.11 7.73
C TYR A 40 22.75 -15.12 6.36
N PHE A 41 21.96 -14.08 6.11
CA PHE A 41 21.38 -13.81 4.80
C PHE A 41 21.34 -12.31 4.56
N VAL A 42 21.32 -11.88 3.29
CA VAL A 42 21.16 -10.47 2.96
C VAL A 42 19.68 -10.07 3.11
N CYS A 43 19.42 -8.98 3.84
CA CYS A 43 18.08 -8.44 4.06
C CYS A 43 17.39 -8.04 2.75
N ASN A 44 16.06 -7.94 2.77
CA ASN A 44 15.32 -7.42 1.62
C ASN A 44 15.70 -5.96 1.36
N ILE A 45 16.07 -5.68 0.11
CA ILE A 45 16.51 -4.39 -0.43
C ILE A 45 15.48 -3.75 -1.38
N ASP A 46 14.31 -4.36 -1.59
CA ASP A 46 13.31 -3.90 -2.56
C ASP A 46 12.83 -2.47 -2.28
N ASP A 47 12.59 -2.14 -1.01
CA ASP A 47 12.14 -0.80 -0.64
C ASP A 47 13.24 0.25 -0.83
N PHE A 48 14.49 -0.12 -0.52
CA PHE A 48 15.65 0.72 -0.76
C PHE A 48 15.80 1.02 -2.27
N LYS A 49 15.71 -0.02 -3.12
CA LYS A 49 15.80 0.12 -4.58
C LYS A 49 14.66 0.96 -5.14
N PHE A 50 13.43 0.73 -4.68
CA PHE A 50 12.27 1.53 -5.07
C PHE A 50 12.48 3.03 -4.80
N LEU A 51 12.98 3.38 -3.61
CA LEU A 51 13.29 4.76 -3.27
C LEU A 51 14.45 5.30 -4.11
N ALA A 52 15.50 4.51 -4.34
CA ALA A 52 16.66 4.88 -5.15
C ALA A 52 16.27 5.24 -6.59
N ASP A 53 15.41 4.43 -7.21
CA ASP A 53 14.90 4.67 -8.56
C ASP A 53 14.02 5.93 -8.60
N MET A 54 13.20 6.17 -7.56
CA MET A 54 12.33 7.34 -7.47
C MET A 54 13.11 8.67 -7.49
N ILE A 55 14.25 8.74 -6.80
CA ILE A 55 15.07 9.96 -6.70
C ILE A 55 16.29 9.96 -7.63
N GLN A 56 16.42 8.98 -8.53
CA GLN A 56 17.57 8.83 -9.42
C GLN A 56 17.86 10.11 -10.22
N HIS A 57 16.83 10.80 -10.69
CA HIS A 57 16.91 12.02 -11.49
C HIS A 57 17.30 13.28 -10.69
N ILE A 58 17.39 13.19 -9.36
CA ILE A 58 17.72 14.33 -8.49
C ILE A 58 19.24 14.34 -8.24
N PRO A 59 19.94 15.48 -8.41
CA PRO A 59 21.39 15.56 -8.19
C PRO A 59 21.73 15.58 -6.69
N LEU A 60 21.79 14.40 -6.08
CA LEU A 60 22.22 14.20 -4.70
C LEU A 60 23.55 13.46 -4.66
N ASN A 61 24.41 13.83 -3.70
CA ASN A 61 25.61 13.07 -3.41
C ASN A 61 25.24 11.63 -2.97
N LEU A 62 26.16 10.69 -3.15
CA LEU A 62 25.88 9.28 -2.91
C LEU A 62 25.50 9.00 -1.45
N ARG A 63 26.20 9.63 -0.50
CA ARG A 63 25.97 9.41 0.94
C ARG A 63 24.58 9.88 1.39
N VAL A 64 24.17 11.07 0.95
CA VAL A 64 22.83 11.63 1.17
C VAL A 64 21.80 10.75 0.51
N ARG A 65 22.00 10.38 -0.76
CA ARG A 65 21.09 9.50 -1.49
C ARG A 65 20.87 8.19 -0.74
N TYR A 66 21.95 7.55 -0.31
CA TYR A 66 21.87 6.33 0.50
C TYR A 66 21.03 6.56 1.76
N VAL A 67 21.29 7.64 2.52
CA VAL A 67 20.52 7.95 3.73
C VAL A 67 19.03 8.15 3.41
N PHE A 68 18.68 8.89 2.37
CA PHE A 68 17.28 9.05 1.94
C PHE A 68 16.63 7.70 1.60
N CYS A 69 17.35 6.81 0.91
CA CYS A 69 16.84 5.47 0.55
C CYS A 69 16.69 4.53 1.75
N THR A 70 17.29 4.83 2.89
CA THR A 70 17.07 4.08 4.15
C THR A 70 15.90 4.60 4.98
N ALA A 71 15.21 5.65 4.52
CA ALA A 71 14.08 6.20 5.24
C ALA A 71 12.90 5.20 5.28
N PRO A 72 12.25 5.01 6.44
CA PRO A 72 11.14 4.07 6.59
C PRO A 72 9.89 4.66 5.93
N ILE A 73 9.62 4.30 4.68
CA ILE A 73 8.51 4.84 3.90
C ILE A 73 7.60 3.70 3.45
N ASN A 74 6.29 3.87 3.67
CA ASN A 74 5.30 2.97 3.11
C ASN A 74 5.02 3.31 1.64
N ARG A 75 5.63 2.56 0.71
CA ARG A 75 5.46 2.72 -0.74
C ARG A 75 4.03 2.56 -1.25
N LYS A 76 3.10 2.03 -0.44
CA LYS A 76 1.68 1.88 -0.79
C LYS A 76 0.92 3.20 -0.75
N HIS A 77 1.42 4.21 -0.03
CA HIS A 77 0.77 5.53 0.06
C HIS A 77 1.41 6.53 -0.92
N PRO A 78 0.72 6.88 -2.03
CA PRO A 78 1.28 7.76 -3.06
C PRO A 78 1.62 9.16 -2.52
N PHE A 79 0.89 9.63 -1.52
CA PHE A 79 1.14 10.91 -0.87
C PHE A 79 2.49 10.95 -0.15
N VAL A 80 2.87 9.87 0.54
CA VAL A 80 4.16 9.75 1.24
C VAL A 80 5.30 9.71 0.22
N CYS A 81 5.17 8.91 -0.84
CA CYS A 81 6.13 8.88 -1.96
C CYS A 81 6.33 10.25 -2.62
N THR A 82 5.22 10.97 -2.85
CA THR A 82 5.27 12.33 -3.43
C THR A 82 5.97 13.31 -2.48
N SER A 83 5.74 13.18 -1.18
CA SER A 83 6.36 14.01 -0.15
C SER A 83 7.86 13.75 -0.05
N PHE A 84 8.26 12.48 -0.04
CA PHE A 84 9.67 12.06 -0.11
C PHE A 84 10.38 12.67 -1.32
N LEU A 85 9.77 12.60 -2.51
CA LEU A 85 10.33 13.19 -3.72
C LEU A 85 10.50 14.71 -3.59
N LYS A 86 9.51 15.41 -3.00
CA LYS A 86 9.60 16.86 -2.75
C LYS A 86 10.71 17.18 -1.74
N PHE A 87 10.88 16.37 -0.69
CA PHE A 87 11.94 16.56 0.30
C PHE A 87 13.32 16.44 -0.33
N ALA A 88 13.53 15.38 -1.12
CA ALA A 88 14.77 15.18 -1.87
C ALA A 88 15.07 16.35 -2.84
N ARG A 89 14.05 16.91 -3.51
CA ARG A 89 14.21 18.07 -4.39
C ARG A 89 14.60 19.34 -3.64
N GLN A 90 13.93 19.66 -2.53
CA GLN A 90 14.30 20.81 -1.70
C GLN A 90 15.71 20.65 -1.14
N PHE A 91 16.04 19.43 -0.70
CA PHE A 91 17.39 19.12 -0.24
C PHE A 91 18.46 19.38 -1.31
N SER A 92 18.24 18.93 -2.55
CA SER A 92 19.20 19.15 -3.65
C SER A 92 19.40 20.61 -4.02
N ARG A 93 18.44 21.48 -3.69
CA ARG A 93 18.51 22.92 -3.92
C ARG A 93 19.16 23.67 -2.77
N ASN A 94 19.55 22.95 -1.71
CA ASN A 94 20.07 23.53 -0.49
C ASN A 94 19.06 24.52 0.15
N GLU A 95 17.76 24.25 -0.01
CA GLU A 95 16.67 24.99 0.64
C GLU A 95 16.17 24.21 1.87
N PRO A 96 16.22 24.80 3.09
CA PRO A 96 15.75 24.12 4.28
C PRO A 96 14.23 23.92 4.25
N LEU A 97 13.78 22.75 4.69
CA LEU A 97 12.38 22.43 4.84
C LEU A 97 11.86 23.02 6.16
N THR A 98 11.46 24.29 6.10
CA THR A 98 10.90 24.98 7.27
C THR A 98 9.50 24.49 7.62
N PHE A 99 9.07 24.75 8.86
CA PHE A 99 7.73 24.45 9.36
C PHE A 99 6.64 25.04 8.47
N ASN A 100 6.77 26.31 8.06
CA ASN A 100 5.82 26.97 7.18
C ASN A 100 5.71 26.28 5.81
N TRP A 101 6.84 25.83 5.26
CA TRP A 101 6.84 25.04 4.03
C TRP A 101 6.09 23.72 4.20
N LEU A 102 6.33 23.02 5.32
CA LEU A 102 5.66 21.76 5.63
C LEU A 102 4.15 21.93 5.81
N CYS A 103 3.71 22.94 6.58
CA CYS A 103 2.31 23.28 6.78
C CYS A 103 1.58 23.54 5.45
N ARG A 104 2.21 24.25 4.50
CA ARG A 104 1.64 24.47 3.17
C ARG A 104 1.55 23.17 2.36
N HIS A 105 2.55 22.30 2.48
CA HIS A 105 2.59 21.02 1.75
C HIS A 105 1.54 20.02 2.25
N ILE A 106 1.28 19.98 3.56
CA ILE A 106 0.26 19.10 4.17
C ILE A 106 -1.14 19.74 4.26
N ASN A 107 -1.30 20.98 3.78
CA ASN A 107 -2.54 21.75 3.89
C ASN A 107 -3.05 21.94 5.33
N TRP A 108 -2.15 22.30 6.24
CA TRP A 108 -2.49 22.61 7.64
C TRP A 108 -3.29 23.93 7.75
N PRO A 109 -4.30 24.05 8.65
CA PRO A 109 -4.74 23.08 9.67
C PRO A 109 -5.65 21.98 9.13
N LEU A 110 -5.52 20.78 9.70
CA LEU A 110 -6.29 19.60 9.29
C LEU A 110 -7.64 19.54 10.02
N THR A 111 -8.67 19.06 9.33
CA THR A 111 -10.01 18.89 9.91
C THR A 111 -10.27 17.43 10.28
N PRO A 112 -11.14 17.16 11.27
CA PRO A 112 -11.55 15.80 11.61
C PRO A 112 -12.11 15.03 10.41
N PRO A 113 -11.82 13.72 10.30
CA PRO A 113 -12.20 12.91 9.15
C PRO A 113 -13.72 12.73 9.11
N LYS A 114 -14.32 12.85 7.91
CA LYS A 114 -15.76 12.64 7.70
C LYS A 114 -16.06 11.26 7.14
N ASN A 115 -15.08 10.65 6.48
CA ASN A 115 -15.18 9.33 5.89
C ASN A 115 -13.86 8.54 6.10
N ILE A 116 -13.85 7.24 5.74
CA ILE A 116 -12.68 6.39 5.91
C ILE A 116 -11.48 6.82 5.06
N LYS A 117 -11.72 7.41 3.87
CA LYS A 117 -10.64 7.88 2.98
C LYS A 117 -9.92 9.07 3.60
N ASP A 118 -10.65 9.97 4.24
CA ASP A 118 -10.08 11.09 4.99
C ASP A 118 -9.19 10.58 6.13
N LEU A 119 -9.64 9.54 6.86
CA LEU A 119 -8.86 8.94 7.94
C LEU A 119 -7.54 8.34 7.42
N VAL A 120 -7.59 7.59 6.32
CA VAL A 120 -6.39 7.04 5.66
C VAL A 120 -5.47 8.15 5.14
N HIS A 121 -6.03 9.28 4.68
CA HIS A 121 -5.23 10.42 4.28
C HIS A 121 -4.52 11.07 5.47
N LEU A 122 -5.20 11.24 6.61
CA LEU A 122 -4.60 11.77 7.84
C LEU A 122 -3.45 10.87 8.34
N GLU A 123 -3.61 9.55 8.28
CA GLU A 123 -2.53 8.59 8.56
C GLU A 123 -1.34 8.79 7.61
N ALA A 124 -1.58 8.93 6.31
CA ALA A 124 -0.52 9.23 5.35
C ALA A 124 0.15 10.59 5.60
N VAL A 125 -0.56 11.59 6.12
CA VAL A 125 0.05 12.86 6.54
C VAL A 125 0.93 12.65 7.78
N HIS A 126 0.49 11.85 8.74
CA HIS A 126 1.29 11.48 9.90
C HIS A 126 2.61 10.82 9.48
N ASP A 127 2.57 9.86 8.55
CA ASP A 127 3.77 9.23 7.99
C ASP A 127 4.75 10.24 7.35
N VAL A 128 4.23 11.32 6.75
CA VAL A 128 5.06 12.40 6.18
C VAL A 128 5.75 13.22 7.28
N LEU A 129 5.07 13.44 8.41
CA LEU A 129 5.68 14.10 9.57
C LEU A 129 6.77 13.21 10.18
N ASP A 130 6.52 11.91 10.31
CA ASP A 130 7.54 10.95 10.76
C ASP A 130 8.75 10.91 9.81
N LEU A 131 8.52 10.95 8.50
CA LEU A 131 9.60 11.06 7.52
C LEU A 131 10.43 12.34 7.70
N TYR A 132 9.78 13.48 7.93
CA TYR A 132 10.47 14.75 8.21
C TYR A 132 11.37 14.61 9.44
N LEU A 133 10.82 14.08 10.53
CA LEU A 133 11.52 13.91 11.81
C LEU A 133 12.65 12.88 11.69
N TRP A 134 12.46 11.81 10.94
CA TRP A 134 13.51 10.83 10.69
C TRP A 134 14.71 11.45 9.97
N LEU A 135 14.45 12.31 8.98
CA LEU A 135 15.48 13.04 8.24
C LEU A 135 16.13 14.14 9.08
N SER A 136 15.42 14.76 10.01
CA SER A 136 15.98 15.83 10.85
C SER A 136 17.10 15.36 11.78
N TYR A 137 17.07 14.10 12.23
CA TYR A 137 18.19 13.51 12.99
C TYR A 137 19.47 13.33 12.18
N ARG A 138 19.39 13.35 10.84
CA ARG A 138 20.54 13.17 9.92
C ARG A 138 20.97 14.47 9.26
N PHE A 139 20.03 15.38 9.04
CA PHE A 139 20.23 16.62 8.29
C PHE A 139 19.64 17.81 9.06
N MET A 140 20.19 18.11 10.23
CA MET A 140 19.66 19.12 11.16
C MET A 140 19.52 20.51 10.53
N ASP A 141 20.47 20.92 9.68
CA ASP A 141 20.45 22.23 9.02
C ASP A 141 19.35 22.35 7.96
N MET A 142 18.97 21.21 7.35
CA MET A 142 17.97 21.16 6.28
C MET A 142 16.56 20.88 6.79
N PHE A 143 16.43 20.37 8.02
CA PHE A 143 15.17 20.07 8.69
C PHE A 143 15.19 20.63 10.12
N PRO A 144 15.19 21.98 10.26
CA PRO A 144 15.50 22.63 11.54
C PRO A 144 14.33 22.58 12.55
N ASP A 145 13.08 22.49 12.09
CA ASP A 145 11.90 22.80 12.90
C ASP A 145 11.30 21.59 13.64
N VAL A 146 12.15 20.76 14.23
CA VAL A 146 11.75 19.47 14.86
C VAL A 146 10.64 19.65 15.91
N ASN A 147 10.77 20.63 16.80
CA ASN A 147 9.81 20.84 17.89
C ASN A 147 8.42 21.22 17.37
N HIS A 148 8.35 22.18 16.44
CA HIS A 148 7.08 22.59 15.82
C HIS A 148 6.42 21.44 15.07
N VAL A 149 7.21 20.58 14.40
CA VAL A 149 6.69 19.39 13.71
C VAL A 149 6.15 18.34 14.70
N ARG A 150 6.79 18.16 15.85
CA ARG A 150 6.30 17.28 16.93
C ARG A 150 4.99 17.77 17.54
N ASP A 151 4.83 19.09 17.67
CA ASP A 151 3.61 19.69 18.21
C ASP A 151 2.41 19.41 17.28
N ILE A 152 2.55 19.68 15.98
CA ILE A 152 1.48 19.38 15.01
C ILE A 152 1.26 17.88 14.81
N GLN A 153 2.29 17.05 15.00
CA GLN A 153 2.16 15.59 14.98
C GLN A 153 1.26 15.13 16.13
N THR A 154 1.47 15.66 17.33
CA THR A 154 0.64 15.35 18.51
C THR A 154 -0.81 15.82 18.34
N GLU A 155 -1.01 16.98 17.73
CA GLU A 155 -2.35 17.49 17.39
C GLU A 155 -3.03 16.60 16.34
N LEU A 156 -2.31 16.20 15.29
CA LEU A 156 -2.80 15.28 14.28
C LEU A 156 -3.18 13.91 14.86
N ASP A 157 -2.35 13.36 15.75
CA ASP A 157 -2.66 12.11 16.46
C ASP A 157 -3.96 12.20 17.25
N SER A 158 -4.22 13.35 17.87
CA SER A 158 -5.48 13.60 18.58
C SER A 158 -6.67 13.61 17.61
N ILE A 159 -6.52 14.20 16.42
CA ILE A 159 -7.55 14.21 15.37
C ILE A 159 -7.80 12.78 14.85
N ILE A 160 -6.74 12.02 14.58
CA ILE A 160 -6.83 10.61 14.15
C ILE A 160 -7.52 9.78 15.23
N GLN A 161 -7.16 9.97 16.51
CA GLN A 161 -7.76 9.26 17.63
C GLN A 161 -9.27 9.51 17.71
N ILE A 162 -9.73 10.75 17.49
CA ILE A 162 -11.16 11.07 17.42
C ILE A 162 -11.82 10.36 16.23
N GLY A 163 -11.16 10.32 15.07
CA GLY A 163 -11.61 9.59 13.88
C GLY A 163 -11.77 8.09 14.14
N VAL A 164 -10.76 7.45 14.71
CA VAL A 164 -10.75 6.02 15.04
C VAL A 164 -11.81 5.68 16.09
N LYS A 165 -12.00 6.50 17.13
CA LYS A 165 -13.09 6.32 18.11
C LYS A 165 -14.48 6.32 17.46
N ASN A 166 -14.64 7.05 16.36
CA ASN A 166 -15.88 7.15 15.60
C ASN A 166 -15.90 6.31 14.31
N ILE A 167 -15.01 5.31 14.18
CA ILE A 167 -14.80 4.57 12.92
C ILE A 167 -16.08 3.94 12.35
N THR A 168 -16.99 3.48 13.21
CA THR A 168 -18.28 2.90 12.78
C THR A 168 -19.16 3.92 12.05
N ARG A 169 -19.09 5.20 12.43
CA ARG A 169 -19.79 6.29 11.72
C ARG A 169 -19.12 6.61 10.39
N LEU A 170 -17.77 6.58 10.35
CA LEU A 170 -17.01 6.84 9.13
C LEU A 170 -17.24 5.76 8.05
N ILE A 171 -17.35 4.49 8.45
CA ILE A 171 -17.65 3.36 7.55
C ILE A 171 -19.06 3.52 6.96
N ARG A 172 -20.06 3.82 7.79
CA ARG A 172 -21.44 4.06 7.31
C ARG A 172 -21.52 5.24 6.34
N ALA A 173 -20.77 6.31 6.61
CA ALA A 173 -20.68 7.46 5.72
C ALA A 173 -20.04 7.08 4.37
N SER A 174 -18.98 6.25 4.36
CA SER A 174 -18.37 5.80 3.10
C SER A 174 -19.26 4.86 2.27
N ASP A 175 -20.09 4.03 2.91
CA ASP A 175 -21.01 3.13 2.20
C ASP A 175 -22.17 3.91 1.56
N SER A 176 -22.69 4.93 2.24
CA SER A 176 -23.79 5.78 1.75
C SER A 176 -23.42 6.61 0.51
N ILE A 177 -22.16 7.04 0.40
CA ILE A 177 -21.68 7.80 -0.75
C ILE A 177 -21.50 6.89 -1.98
N SER A 178 -21.12 5.62 -1.75
CA SER A 178 -20.87 4.66 -2.82
C SER A 178 -22.16 4.21 -3.52
N THR A 179 -23.30 4.18 -2.80
CA THR A 179 -24.62 3.83 -3.35
C THR A 179 -25.34 5.01 -4.03
N ALA A 180 -25.10 6.24 -3.58
CA ALA A 180 -25.66 7.43 -4.23
C ALA A 180 -25.03 7.70 -5.62
N ALA A 181 -23.77 7.34 -5.83
CA ALA A 181 -23.10 7.51 -7.13
C ALA A 181 -23.62 6.57 -8.23
N THR A 182 -24.37 5.51 -7.89
CA THR A 182 -24.90 4.52 -8.85
C THR A 182 -26.34 4.80 -9.31
N THR A 183 -27.03 5.80 -8.73
CA THR A 183 -28.45 6.08 -9.00
C THR A 183 -28.69 7.36 -9.81
N GLY A 184 -27.64 7.92 -10.44
CA GLY A 184 -27.70 9.20 -11.18
C GLY A 184 -27.73 9.11 -12.70
N PHE A 185 -28.19 8.00 -13.31
CA PHE A 185 -28.33 7.90 -14.77
C PHE A 185 -29.72 7.38 -15.15
N ASP A 186 -30.74 8.20 -14.92
CA ASP A 186 -32.07 7.95 -15.46
C ASP A 186 -32.27 8.65 -16.81
N ASP A 187 -32.59 7.78 -17.76
CA ASP A 187 -32.90 7.87 -19.16
C ASP A 187 -34.00 8.92 -19.48
N VAL A 188 -33.73 9.86 -20.40
CA VAL A 188 -34.72 10.79 -20.95
C VAL A 188 -35.15 10.28 -22.34
N PRO A 189 -36.42 9.93 -22.57
CA PRO A 189 -36.83 9.34 -23.85
C PRO A 189 -37.07 10.44 -24.89
N VAL A 190 -36.18 10.52 -25.89
CA VAL A 190 -36.38 11.37 -27.07
C VAL A 190 -37.39 10.70 -28.02
N ARG A 191 -38.65 11.13 -27.92
CA ARG A 191 -39.71 10.77 -28.86
C ARG A 191 -39.58 11.62 -30.13
N GLY A 192 -39.22 10.96 -31.24
CA GLY A 192 -39.07 11.59 -32.54
C GLY A 192 -40.36 12.24 -33.06
N ARG A 193 -40.18 13.38 -33.73
CA ARG A 193 -41.20 13.95 -34.63
C ARG A 193 -40.52 14.43 -35.90
N ILE A 194 -40.79 13.71 -36.98
CA ILE A 194 -40.49 14.08 -38.37
C ILE A 194 -41.27 15.36 -38.70
N ARG A 195 -40.59 16.37 -39.23
CA ARG A 195 -41.20 17.44 -40.05
C ARG A 195 -40.30 17.76 -41.24
N THR A 196 -40.98 17.84 -42.38
CA THR A 196 -40.49 17.94 -43.75
C THR A 196 -40.29 19.39 -44.21
N ASN A 197 -39.36 19.54 -45.17
CA ASN A 197 -39.22 20.54 -46.24
C ASN A 197 -38.92 22.02 -45.93
N GLY A 198 -37.87 22.51 -46.62
CA GLY A 198 -37.66 23.92 -46.99
C GLY A 198 -36.24 24.21 -47.50
N ARG A 199 -36.06 24.30 -48.83
CA ARG A 199 -34.88 24.87 -49.55
C ARG A 199 -34.67 26.35 -49.11
N ILE A 200 -33.54 27.06 -49.30
CA ILE A 200 -32.96 27.61 -50.56
C ILE A 200 -31.60 28.34 -50.23
N ASN A 201 -30.58 28.21 -51.12
CA ASN A 201 -29.41 29.09 -51.47
C ASN A 201 -28.40 29.63 -50.43
N MET A 202 -27.17 30.06 -50.76
CA MET A 202 -26.14 29.88 -51.82
C MET A 202 -24.94 30.80 -51.41
N GLU A 203 -23.75 30.59 -52.02
CA GLU A 203 -22.51 31.40 -51.99
C GLU A 203 -21.59 31.19 -50.77
N GLY A 204 -20.27 30.96 -50.85
CA GLY A 204 -19.26 30.93 -51.94
C GLY A 204 -17.94 31.44 -51.32
N THR A 205 -16.88 30.62 -51.14
CA THR A 205 -15.60 30.60 -51.89
C THR A 205 -14.59 29.86 -50.96
N ASN A 206 -13.96 28.73 -51.29
CA ASN A 206 -12.92 28.38 -52.28
C ASN A 206 -11.47 28.70 -51.85
N THR A 207 -10.74 27.69 -51.36
CA THR A 207 -9.28 27.51 -51.58
C THR A 207 -8.92 26.03 -51.52
N LYS A 208 -8.04 25.61 -52.44
CA LYS A 208 -7.70 24.25 -52.88
C LYS A 208 -6.55 23.63 -52.07
N ASP A 209 -6.53 22.29 -52.01
CA ASP A 209 -5.44 21.38 -52.47
C ASP A 209 -5.49 20.03 -51.69
N GLN A 210 -5.92 18.94 -52.34
CA GLN A 210 -5.11 17.89 -53.01
C GLN A 210 -4.38 16.96 -52.01
N VAL A 211 -4.97 15.82 -51.63
CA VAL A 211 -4.77 14.44 -52.19
C VAL A 211 -3.43 13.78 -51.78
N PHE A 212 -3.48 12.71 -50.96
CA PHE A 212 -3.08 11.36 -51.41
C PHE A 212 -3.55 10.24 -50.46
N SER A 213 -3.95 9.14 -51.08
CA SER A 213 -4.50 7.89 -50.54
C SER A 213 -3.40 6.83 -50.41
N GLY A 214 -3.49 5.96 -49.40
CA GLY A 214 -2.61 4.79 -49.27
C GLY A 214 -3.27 3.65 -48.49
N SER A 215 -4.07 2.87 -49.20
CA SER A 215 -4.74 1.65 -48.71
C SER A 215 -3.77 0.46 -48.59
N ARG A 216 -3.90 -0.38 -47.54
CA ARG A 216 -3.55 -1.80 -47.63
C ARG A 216 -4.41 -2.67 -46.70
N ARG A 217 -4.85 -3.80 -47.26
CA ARG A 217 -5.89 -4.75 -46.82
C ARG A 217 -5.32 -5.97 -46.06
N ILE A 218 -6.09 -6.45 -45.07
CA ILE A 218 -6.57 -7.83 -44.80
C ILE A 218 -5.59 -9.01 -44.57
N ARG A 219 -5.70 -9.66 -43.39
CA ARG A 219 -5.89 -11.12 -43.09
C ARG A 219 -5.95 -11.29 -41.56
N GLY A 220 -7.03 -11.71 -40.86
CA GLY A 220 -7.77 -12.99 -40.88
C GLY A 220 -6.90 -14.12 -40.30
N SER A 221 -7.21 -14.94 -39.29
CA SER A 221 -8.36 -15.21 -38.42
C SER A 221 -7.87 -16.21 -37.33
N LYS A 222 -8.51 -16.30 -36.15
CA LYS A 222 -9.05 -17.55 -35.55
C LYS A 222 -9.52 -17.36 -34.10
N ALA A 223 -10.68 -17.97 -33.84
CA ALA A 223 -11.46 -17.95 -32.63
C ALA A 223 -11.04 -19.04 -31.62
N LEU A 224 -11.36 -18.81 -30.34
CA LEU A 224 -11.68 -19.74 -29.25
C LEU A 224 -12.15 -18.82 -28.09
N GLY A 225 -13.38 -18.79 -27.61
CA GLY A 225 -14.42 -19.81 -27.54
C GLY A 225 -14.65 -20.17 -26.08
N TYR A 226 -15.26 -19.28 -25.29
CA TYR A 226 -15.95 -19.67 -24.05
C TYR A 226 -17.32 -18.99 -23.98
N LYS A 227 -18.35 -19.84 -23.96
CA LYS A 227 -19.76 -19.48 -23.97
C LYS A 227 -20.15 -18.89 -22.62
N ALA A 228 -20.70 -17.67 -22.62
CA ALA A 228 -21.51 -17.18 -21.51
C ALA A 228 -22.88 -17.87 -21.57
N VAL A 229 -23.19 -18.70 -20.58
CA VAL A 229 -24.54 -19.22 -20.38
C VAL A 229 -25.36 -18.11 -19.73
N VAL A 230 -26.29 -17.56 -20.52
CA VAL A 230 -27.35 -16.69 -20.04
C VAL A 230 -28.43 -17.57 -19.42
N CYS A 231 -28.62 -17.50 -18.11
CA CYS A 231 -29.83 -18.00 -17.45
C CYS A 231 -30.65 -16.81 -16.98
N LYS A 232 -31.73 -16.53 -17.71
CA LYS A 232 -32.87 -15.78 -17.19
C LYS A 232 -33.60 -16.67 -16.19
N ALA A 233 -33.78 -16.20 -14.95
CA ALA A 233 -34.90 -16.61 -14.12
C ALA A 233 -35.18 -15.50 -13.11
N GLY A 234 -36.35 -14.87 -13.23
CA GLY A 234 -36.89 -14.06 -12.16
C GLY A 234 -37.42 -14.97 -11.06
N THR A 235 -37.12 -14.63 -9.80
CA THR A 235 -37.92 -15.04 -8.65
C THR A 235 -37.62 -14.12 -7.48
N SER A 236 -38.70 -13.72 -6.81
CA SER A 236 -38.76 -12.75 -5.72
C SER A 236 -37.74 -13.01 -4.62
N GLN A 237 -37.08 -11.94 -4.18
CA GLN A 237 -36.30 -11.91 -2.94
C GLN A 237 -37.23 -12.25 -1.76
N ARG A 238 -37.05 -13.43 -1.16
CA ARG A 238 -37.54 -13.73 0.19
C ARG A 238 -36.38 -13.55 1.16
N ALA A 239 -36.53 -12.60 2.07
CA ALA A 239 -35.62 -12.42 3.20
C ALA A 239 -35.74 -13.65 4.12
N GLY A 240 -34.72 -14.50 4.14
CA GLY A 240 -34.67 -15.67 5.03
C GLY A 240 -33.68 -16.76 4.64
N ASP A 241 -33.21 -16.82 3.39
CA ASP A 241 -32.39 -17.95 2.96
C ASP A 241 -30.92 -17.78 3.41
N SER A 242 -30.45 -18.79 4.17
CA SER A 242 -29.09 -18.85 4.69
C SER A 242 -28.06 -18.79 3.56
N LEU A 243 -26.88 -18.26 3.86
CA LEU A 243 -25.81 -18.12 2.86
C LEU A 243 -25.43 -19.47 2.23
N SER A 244 -25.49 -20.54 3.01
CA SER A 244 -25.24 -21.91 2.59
C SER A 244 -26.19 -22.38 1.48
N THR A 245 -27.49 -22.10 1.59
CA THR A 245 -28.45 -22.49 0.55
C THR A 245 -28.25 -21.71 -0.75
N ARG A 246 -27.84 -20.45 -0.66
CA ARG A 246 -27.51 -19.63 -1.84
C ARG A 246 -26.31 -20.14 -2.60
N LEU A 247 -25.26 -20.58 -1.91
CA LEU A 247 -24.05 -21.10 -2.56
C LEU A 247 -24.29 -22.44 -3.24
N VAL A 248 -25.16 -23.28 -2.67
CA VAL A 248 -25.62 -24.52 -3.32
C VAL A 248 -26.48 -24.22 -4.55
N GLN A 249 -27.40 -23.26 -4.44
CA GLN A 249 -28.28 -22.88 -5.55
C GLN A 249 -27.52 -22.25 -6.72
N GLN A 250 -26.42 -21.55 -6.45
CA GLN A 250 -25.53 -20.97 -7.46
C GLN A 250 -24.53 -22.00 -8.04
N GLY A 251 -24.55 -23.25 -7.57
CA GLY A 251 -23.69 -24.33 -8.05
C GLY A 251 -22.22 -24.20 -7.65
N HIS A 252 -21.90 -23.32 -6.70
CA HIS A 252 -20.55 -23.13 -6.18
C HIS A 252 -20.17 -24.16 -5.11
N LEU A 253 -21.17 -24.83 -4.52
CA LEU A 253 -21.00 -25.92 -3.56
C LEU A 253 -22.02 -27.03 -3.85
N THR A 254 -21.59 -28.29 -3.79
CA THR A 254 -22.52 -29.44 -3.80
C THR A 254 -23.10 -29.65 -2.41
N ALA A 255 -24.34 -30.15 -2.34
CA ALA A 255 -25.01 -30.40 -1.07
C ALA A 255 -24.26 -31.42 -0.19
N GLU A 256 -23.62 -32.43 -0.81
CA GLU A 256 -22.78 -33.41 -0.11
C GLU A 256 -21.53 -32.78 0.53
N LEU A 257 -20.86 -31.88 -0.19
CA LEU A 257 -19.66 -31.20 0.31
C LEU A 257 -19.99 -30.27 1.49
N LEU A 258 -21.17 -29.64 1.45
CA LEU A 258 -21.65 -28.80 2.54
C LEU A 258 -21.92 -29.63 3.81
N GLN A 259 -22.47 -30.83 3.64
CA GLN A 259 -22.72 -31.75 4.75
C GLN A 259 -21.40 -32.24 5.40
N GLN A 260 -20.40 -32.59 4.59
CA GLN A 260 -19.08 -32.96 5.11
C GLN A 260 -18.41 -31.82 5.89
N LEU A 261 -18.47 -30.58 5.39
CA LEU A 261 -17.94 -29.42 6.11
C LEU A 261 -18.67 -29.16 7.42
N GLN A 262 -19.99 -29.38 7.46
CA GLN A 262 -20.79 -29.26 8.68
C GLN A 262 -20.37 -30.31 9.74
N GLU A 263 -20.13 -31.55 9.29
CA GLU A 263 -19.65 -32.65 10.13
C GLU A 263 -18.24 -32.36 10.67
N GLU A 264 -17.30 -31.95 9.82
CA GLU A 264 -15.94 -31.58 10.22
C GLU A 264 -15.91 -30.40 11.21
N TRP A 265 -16.77 -29.39 11.00
CA TRP A 265 -16.86 -28.26 11.91
C TRP A 265 -17.46 -28.65 13.26
N SER A 266 -18.47 -29.53 13.26
CA SER A 266 -19.06 -30.07 14.49
C SER A 266 -18.08 -30.96 15.26
N ALA A 267 -17.29 -31.78 14.56
CA ALA A 267 -16.25 -32.62 15.16
C ALA A 267 -15.09 -31.78 15.74
N SER A 268 -14.73 -30.69 15.07
CA SER A 268 -13.69 -29.75 15.52
C SER A 268 -14.07 -28.98 16.80
N GLN A 269 -15.37 -28.84 17.11
CA GLN A 269 -15.82 -28.27 18.39
C GLN A 269 -15.69 -29.25 19.56
N VAL A 270 -15.74 -30.56 19.30
CA VAL A 270 -15.61 -31.61 20.33
C VAL A 270 -14.13 -31.83 20.71
N HIS A 271 -13.17 -31.36 19.90
CA HIS A 271 -11.73 -31.47 20.16
C HIS A 271 -11.06 -30.10 20.31
N GLY A 272 -11.58 -29.29 21.25
CA GLY A 272 -10.88 -28.14 21.84
C GLY A 272 -9.90 -28.56 22.96
N PRO A 273 -8.86 -27.76 23.26
CA PRO A 273 -7.58 -28.23 23.79
C PRO A 273 -7.61 -28.48 25.31
N GLN A 274 -7.58 -29.76 25.72
CA GLN A 274 -7.41 -30.13 27.13
C GLN A 274 -6.47 -31.33 27.30
N ALA A 275 -5.40 -31.39 26.50
CA ALA A 275 -4.39 -32.45 26.58
C ALA A 275 -2.96 -31.86 26.57
N GLN A 276 -2.65 -30.94 27.48
CA GLN A 276 -1.27 -30.55 27.77
C GLN A 276 -1.15 -29.80 29.11
N ARG A 277 -1.56 -30.44 30.22
CA ARG A 277 -1.20 -29.94 31.57
C ARG A 277 -0.75 -31.00 32.59
N ASP A 278 -0.78 -32.29 32.25
CA ASP A 278 -0.39 -33.34 33.21
C ASP A 278 0.80 -34.17 32.71
N SER A 279 2.02 -33.64 32.85
CA SER A 279 3.25 -34.47 32.78
C SER A 279 4.52 -33.80 33.35
N VAL A 280 4.43 -32.78 34.21
CA VAL A 280 5.61 -32.23 34.91
C VAL A 280 5.33 -32.10 36.40
N ALA A 281 5.18 -33.24 37.08
CA ALA A 281 5.15 -33.29 38.55
C ALA A 281 5.54 -34.68 39.05
N GLN A 282 6.73 -35.17 38.69
CA GLN A 282 7.35 -36.33 39.37
C GLN A 282 8.81 -36.45 38.93
N ASP A 283 9.72 -35.66 39.52
CA ASP A 283 11.07 -36.16 39.85
C ASP A 283 11.84 -35.16 40.72
N ARG A 284 11.64 -35.18 42.03
CA ARG A 284 12.62 -34.70 43.02
C ARG A 284 12.33 -35.35 44.37
N ASP A 285 12.89 -36.53 44.58
CA ASP A 285 13.33 -36.96 45.92
C ASP A 285 14.13 -38.27 45.84
N LYS A 286 15.46 -38.17 45.98
CA LYS A 286 16.25 -38.98 46.94
C LYS A 286 17.76 -38.75 46.85
N SER A 287 18.32 -38.50 48.05
CA SER A 287 19.70 -38.80 48.50
C SER A 287 20.80 -37.84 48.00
N THR A 288 21.67 -37.28 48.83
CA THR A 288 22.36 -37.86 50.00
C THR A 288 22.81 -36.79 51.01
N SER A 289 22.67 -37.12 52.28
CA SER A 289 23.31 -36.50 53.44
C SER A 289 24.66 -37.15 53.73
N LYS A 290 25.71 -36.37 54.08
CA LYS A 290 26.65 -36.58 55.23
C LYS A 290 27.96 -35.75 55.12
N GLY A 291 28.39 -35.19 56.25
CA GLY A 291 29.81 -34.95 56.59
C GLY A 291 30.22 -33.50 56.87
N LEU A 292 30.03 -32.94 58.07
CA LEU A 292 31.03 -32.80 59.16
C LEU A 292 32.36 -32.08 58.80
N ARG A 293 32.58 -30.84 59.30
CA ARG A 293 33.47 -30.47 60.45
C ARG A 293 33.89 -28.98 60.48
N LYS A 294 33.71 -28.36 61.66
CA LYS A 294 34.50 -27.24 62.26
C LYS A 294 36.01 -27.62 62.30
N LYS A 295 37.07 -26.79 62.38
CA LYS A 295 37.40 -25.40 62.79
C LYS A 295 38.89 -25.21 62.35
N LYS A 296 39.29 -24.08 61.73
CA LYS A 296 40.10 -22.96 62.28
C LYS A 296 41.62 -23.23 62.44
N LYS A 297 42.43 -22.38 61.78
CA LYS A 297 43.91 -22.30 61.80
C LYS A 297 44.66 -23.48 61.17
#